data_AF-A0A9E0A7L7-F1
#
_entry.id   AF-A0A9E0A7L7-F1
#
_cell.length_a   1.000
_cell.length_b   1.000
_cell.length_c   1.000
_cell.angle_alpha   90.00
_cell.angle_beta   90.00
_cell.angle_gamma   90.00
#
_symmetry.space_group_name_H-M   'P 1'
#
loop_
_entity.id
_entity.type
_entity.pdbx_description
1 polymer ?
#
loop_
_entity_poly.entity_id
_entity_poly.type
_entity_poly.pdbx_seq_one_letter_code
_entity_poly.pdbx_strand_id
1 'polypeptide(L)'
;MAKILGLDLGTNSIGWAIVDKDGNDFSLVDKGVRIFSEGVKSEKGIESSRAAERTAFRSARKLKYRRKLRKYETLKVLSENGMCPLSFEEVEEWKKSGFKKYPLNPEFLKWLRTDEDQNINPYVFRDRASKQKISLFELGRAFYHIAQRRGFLSNRLDQSGDGVLEKHCPEIISLIEDCNSNTEIIVGLKDYFYDTGILDETSKDGFVKDLDEGDKELKKIYNSLKIILKKNENKFVAAKEEIIVRLNKKEDLGKVKGKIKDISQAMIDGNFETLGQYFFSLYNKSKIRNQYTSREEH
;
A
#
# COMPACT_ATOMS: atom_id res chain seq x y z
N MET A 1 -41.11 -41.58 -9.98
CA MET A 1 -40.46 -40.72 -10.99
C MET A 1 -40.19 -39.33 -10.42
N ALA A 2 -38.90 -38.99 -10.30
CA ALA A 2 -38.45 -37.65 -9.93
C ALA A 2 -37.75 -37.00 -11.14
N LYS A 3 -38.08 -35.74 -11.44
CA LYS A 3 -37.38 -34.96 -12.47
C LYS A 3 -36.15 -34.30 -11.90
N ILE A 4 -35.01 -34.48 -12.57
CA ILE A 4 -33.72 -33.91 -12.18
C ILE A 4 -33.24 -32.99 -13.29
N LEU A 5 -32.86 -31.76 -12.92
CA LEU A 5 -32.17 -30.81 -13.80
C LEU A 5 -30.67 -30.86 -13.48
N GLY A 6 -29.87 -31.31 -14.45
CA GLY A 6 -28.41 -31.17 -14.42
C GLY A 6 -28.01 -29.84 -15.05
N LEU A 7 -27.11 -29.11 -14.39
CA LEU A 7 -26.53 -27.87 -14.91
C LEU A 7 -25.01 -28.01 -14.95
N ASP A 8 -24.43 -27.70 -16.11
CA ASP A 8 -23.00 -27.56 -16.32
C ASP A 8 -22.68 -26.08 -16.57
N LEU A 9 -21.98 -25.44 -15.63
CA LEU A 9 -21.74 -24.00 -15.60
C LEU A 9 -20.32 -23.70 -16.10
N GLY A 10 -20.20 -23.36 -17.38
CA GLY A 10 -18.97 -22.87 -17.99
C GLY A 10 -18.81 -21.34 -17.87
N THR A 11 -17.66 -20.83 -18.29
CA THR A 11 -17.34 -19.38 -18.24
C THR A 11 -18.18 -18.53 -19.20
N ASN A 12 -18.68 -19.14 -20.29
CA ASN A 12 -19.49 -18.48 -21.33
C ASN A 12 -20.65 -19.36 -21.84
N SER A 13 -20.96 -20.46 -21.14
CA SER A 13 -22.03 -21.37 -21.51
C SER A 13 -22.66 -22.02 -20.29
N ILE A 14 -23.96 -22.30 -20.37
CA ILE A 14 -24.68 -23.16 -19.42
C ILE A 14 -25.21 -24.36 -20.20
N GLY A 15 -24.61 -25.52 -19.99
CA GLY A 15 -25.17 -26.79 -20.42
C GLY A 15 -26.30 -27.18 -19.46
N TRP A 16 -27.41 -27.69 -19.97
CA TRP A 16 -28.49 -28.19 -19.15
C TRP A 16 -29.09 -29.47 -19.72
N ALA A 17 -29.52 -30.36 -18.84
CA ALA A 17 -30.24 -31.57 -19.21
C ALA A 17 -31.31 -31.88 -18.15
N ILE A 18 -32.48 -32.31 -18.60
CA ILE A 18 -33.56 -32.79 -17.73
C ILE A 18 -33.65 -34.29 -17.91
N VAL A 19 -33.63 -35.03 -16.79
CA VAL A 19 -33.79 -36.49 -16.77
C VAL A 19 -34.92 -36.88 -15.84
N ASP A 20 -35.71 -37.87 -16.24
CA ASP A 20 -36.65 -38.58 -15.36
C ASP A 20 -35.89 -39.73 -14.69
N LYS A 21 -35.88 -39.74 -13.35
CA LYS A 21 -35.28 -40.79 -12.53
C LYS A 21 -36.35 -41.72 -11.98
N ASP A 22 -36.17 -43.02 -12.22
CA ASP A 22 -36.97 -44.08 -11.63
C ASP A 22 -36.07 -45.17 -11.05
N GLY A 23 -36.02 -45.29 -9.72
CA GLY A 23 -35.02 -46.13 -9.05
C GLY A 23 -33.58 -45.71 -9.38
N ASN A 24 -32.84 -46.61 -10.04
CA ASN A 24 -31.48 -46.37 -10.54
C ASN A 24 -31.42 -46.04 -12.04
N ASP A 25 -32.56 -46.08 -12.73
CA ASP A 25 -32.62 -45.80 -14.16
C ASP A 25 -32.87 -44.31 -14.41
N PHE A 26 -32.21 -43.81 -15.45
CA PHE A 26 -32.31 -42.42 -15.90
C PHE A 26 -32.75 -42.39 -17.35
N SER A 27 -33.78 -41.61 -17.65
CA SER A 27 -34.23 -41.36 -19.02
C SER A 27 -34.12 -39.88 -19.35
N LEU A 28 -33.52 -39.56 -20.50
CA LEU A 28 -33.33 -38.18 -20.95
C LEU A 28 -34.65 -37.60 -21.46
N VAL A 29 -35.06 -36.48 -20.88
CA VAL A 29 -36.27 -35.74 -21.26
C VAL A 29 -35.91 -34.66 -22.28
N ASP A 30 -34.92 -33.83 -21.95
CA ASP A 30 -34.49 -32.72 -22.81
C ASP A 30 -33.06 -32.28 -22.48
N LYS A 31 -32.42 -31.57 -23.40
CA LYS A 31 -31.08 -31.00 -23.21
C LYS A 31 -30.85 -29.78 -24.09
N GLY A 32 -29.97 -28.91 -23.64
CA GLY A 32 -29.53 -27.78 -24.45
C GLY A 32 -28.29 -27.12 -23.90
N VAL A 33 -27.84 -26.10 -24.62
CA VAL A 33 -26.74 -25.24 -24.21
C VAL A 33 -27.16 -23.79 -24.42
N ARG A 34 -27.03 -22.97 -23.37
CA ARG A 34 -27.18 -21.52 -23.46
C ARG A 34 -25.80 -20.89 -23.52
N ILE A 35 -25.44 -20.35 -24.69
CA ILE A 35 -24.22 -19.57 -24.86
C ILE A 35 -24.52 -18.09 -24.54
N PHE A 36 -23.62 -17.44 -23.80
CA PHE A 36 -23.71 -16.01 -23.48
C PHE A 36 -22.34 -15.35 -23.61
N SER A 37 -22.32 -14.03 -23.83
CA SER A 37 -21.08 -13.28 -23.88
C SER A 37 -20.37 -13.33 -22.52
N GLU A 38 -19.06 -13.55 -22.53
CA GLU A 38 -18.23 -13.51 -21.33
C GLU A 38 -18.47 -12.24 -20.50
N GLY A 39 -18.54 -12.43 -19.18
CA GLY A 39 -18.74 -11.34 -18.21
C GLY A 39 -17.50 -10.45 -18.02
N VAL A 40 -16.38 -10.80 -18.66
CA VAL A 40 -15.08 -10.16 -18.52
C VAL A 40 -14.68 -9.46 -19.81
N LYS A 41 -13.81 -8.47 -19.69
CA LYS A 41 -13.08 -7.87 -20.79
C LYS A 41 -11.74 -8.60 -20.87
N SER A 42 -11.44 -9.21 -22.01
CA SER A 42 -10.13 -9.82 -22.27
C SER A 42 -9.33 -8.93 -23.21
N GLU A 43 -8.18 -8.45 -22.75
CA GLU A 43 -7.19 -7.74 -23.57
C GLU A 43 -5.84 -8.43 -23.40
N LYS A 44 -5.24 -8.90 -24.51
CA LYS A 44 -3.93 -9.57 -24.52
C LYS A 44 -3.82 -10.76 -23.54
N GLY A 45 -4.91 -11.52 -23.35
CA GLY A 45 -4.93 -12.68 -22.46
C GLY A 45 -5.05 -12.35 -20.97
N ILE A 46 -5.26 -11.07 -20.61
CA ILE A 46 -5.54 -10.65 -19.24
C ILE A 46 -7.02 -10.32 -19.13
N GLU A 47 -7.73 -11.08 -18.30
CA GLU A 47 -9.13 -10.85 -18.00
C GLU A 47 -9.29 -9.77 -16.94
N SER A 48 -10.26 -8.90 -17.14
CA SER A 48 -10.65 -7.88 -16.17
C SER A 48 -12.15 -7.72 -16.15
N SER A 49 -12.70 -7.27 -15.02
CA SER A 49 -14.12 -6.92 -14.95
C SER A 49 -14.44 -5.81 -15.95
N ARG A 50 -15.57 -5.92 -16.66
CA ARG A 50 -16.07 -4.84 -17.55
C ARG A 50 -16.29 -3.52 -16.79
N ALA A 51 -16.47 -3.58 -15.46
CA ALA A 51 -16.62 -2.41 -14.60
C ALA A 51 -15.29 -1.86 -14.04
N ALA A 52 -14.16 -2.51 -14.32
CA ALA A 52 -12.85 -2.14 -13.78
C ALA A 52 -12.47 -0.70 -14.17
N GLU A 53 -12.60 -0.35 -15.44
CA GLU A 53 -12.27 0.98 -15.96
C GLU A 53 -13.14 2.08 -15.32
N ARG A 54 -14.47 1.87 -15.25
CA ARG A 54 -15.39 2.78 -14.55
C ARG A 54 -15.01 2.94 -13.08
N THR A 55 -14.60 1.85 -12.42
CA THR A 55 -14.17 1.84 -11.02
C THR A 55 -12.87 2.63 -10.84
N ALA A 56 -11.89 2.46 -11.73
CA ALA A 56 -10.64 3.22 -11.73
C ALA A 56 -10.91 4.73 -11.86
N PHE A 57 -11.75 5.14 -12.83
CA PHE A 57 -12.13 6.55 -12.98
C PHE A 57 -12.86 7.10 -11.75
N ARG A 58 -13.76 6.30 -11.15
CA ARG A 58 -14.45 6.67 -9.90
C ARG A 58 -13.46 6.88 -8.75
N SER A 59 -12.49 5.98 -8.60
CA SER A 59 -11.44 6.09 -7.58
C SER A 59 -10.61 7.35 -7.77
N ALA A 60 -10.16 7.63 -9.00
CA ALA A 60 -9.40 8.83 -9.34
C ALA A 60 -10.19 10.12 -9.03
N ARG A 61 -11.50 10.17 -9.32
CA ARG A 61 -12.35 11.32 -8.97
C ARG A 61 -12.45 11.52 -7.45
N LYS A 62 -12.66 10.44 -6.69
CA LYS A 62 -12.68 10.49 -5.21
C LYS A 62 -11.35 11.03 -4.66
N LEU A 63 -10.22 10.56 -5.19
CA LEU A 63 -8.88 11.04 -4.78
C LEU A 63 -8.70 12.54 -5.07
N LYS A 64 -9.08 13.01 -6.27
CA LYS A 64 -9.04 14.43 -6.63
C LYS A 64 -9.90 15.28 -5.68
N TYR A 65 -11.13 14.84 -5.39
CA TYR A 65 -12.02 15.52 -4.47
C TYR A 65 -11.45 15.58 -3.04
N ARG A 66 -10.96 14.45 -2.51
CA ARG A 66 -10.34 14.38 -1.18
C ARG A 66 -9.09 15.26 -1.06
N ARG A 67 -8.33 15.43 -2.14
CA ARG A 67 -7.18 16.35 -2.20
C ARG A 67 -7.64 17.81 -2.14
N LYS A 68 -8.70 18.17 -2.87
CA LYS A 68 -9.31 19.52 -2.79
C LYS A 68 -9.82 19.80 -1.38
N LEU A 69 -10.57 18.87 -0.78
CA LEU A 69 -11.09 19.01 0.57
C LEU A 69 -9.98 19.24 1.59
N ARG A 70 -8.92 18.43 1.58
CA ARG A 70 -7.79 18.61 2.50
C ARG A 70 -7.07 19.94 2.32
N LYS A 71 -6.84 20.38 1.07
CA LYS A 71 -6.26 21.71 0.83
C LYS A 71 -7.15 22.82 1.40
N TYR A 72 -8.46 22.68 1.25
CA TYR A 72 -9.44 23.61 1.81
C TYR A 72 -9.40 23.62 3.34
N GLU A 73 -9.52 22.47 4.01
CA GLU A 73 -9.47 22.41 5.48
C GLU A 73 -8.16 22.98 6.03
N THR A 74 -7.03 22.69 5.36
CA THR A 74 -5.75 23.29 5.73
C THR A 74 -5.75 24.81 5.55
N LEU A 75 -6.18 25.33 4.39
CA LEU A 75 -6.21 26.79 4.18
C LEU A 75 -7.19 27.49 5.12
N LYS A 76 -8.30 26.84 5.49
CA LYS A 76 -9.27 27.35 6.44
C LYS A 76 -8.61 27.63 7.80
N VAL A 77 -7.98 26.60 8.38
CA VAL A 77 -7.25 26.73 9.65
C VAL A 77 -6.10 27.75 9.53
N LEU A 78 -5.36 27.75 8.42
CA LEU A 78 -4.27 28.72 8.22
C LEU A 78 -4.78 30.16 8.10
N SER A 79 -5.93 30.38 7.46
CA SER A 79 -6.54 31.71 7.31
C SER A 79 -7.04 32.25 8.66
N GLU A 80 -7.69 31.41 9.47
CA GLU A 80 -8.19 31.77 10.81
C GLU A 80 -7.04 32.18 11.75
N ASN A 81 -5.85 31.61 11.56
CA ASN A 81 -4.68 31.83 12.41
C ASN A 81 -3.67 32.84 11.81
N GLY A 82 -4.01 33.54 10.73
CA GLY A 82 -3.10 34.52 10.11
C GLY A 82 -1.81 33.91 9.56
N MET A 83 -1.85 32.64 9.16
CA MET A 83 -0.69 31.88 8.66
C MET A 83 -0.64 31.80 7.13
N CYS A 84 -1.59 32.43 6.43
CA CYS A 84 -1.53 32.59 4.99
C CYS A 84 -2.19 33.92 4.56
N PRO A 85 -1.89 34.43 3.35
CA PRO A 85 -2.47 35.70 2.86
C PRO A 85 -3.93 35.62 2.40
N LEU A 86 -4.66 34.56 2.76
CA LEU A 86 -6.09 34.44 2.47
C LEU A 86 -6.91 34.81 3.69
N SER A 87 -8.01 35.52 3.45
CA SER A 87 -9.11 35.65 4.41
C SER A 87 -9.92 34.36 4.50
N PHE A 88 -10.64 34.21 5.62
CA PHE A 88 -11.56 33.10 5.82
C PHE A 88 -12.64 33.06 4.73
N GLU A 89 -13.16 34.23 4.34
CA GLU A 89 -14.21 34.41 3.36
C GLU A 89 -13.79 33.92 1.97
N GLU A 90 -12.55 34.22 1.54
CA GLU A 90 -11.99 33.75 0.26
C GLU A 90 -11.87 32.21 0.23
N VAL A 91 -11.50 31.60 1.35
CA VAL A 91 -11.41 30.13 1.47
C VAL A 91 -12.81 29.49 1.43
N GLU A 92 -13.79 30.08 2.11
CA GLU A 92 -15.19 29.63 2.10
C GLU A 92 -15.84 29.77 0.72
N GLU A 93 -15.56 30.85 -0.03
CA GLU A 93 -16.07 31.01 -1.40
C GLU A 93 -15.59 29.87 -2.31
N TRP A 94 -14.33 29.43 -2.15
CA TRP A 94 -13.81 28.29 -2.88
C TRP A 94 -14.63 27.02 -2.63
N LYS A 95 -15.01 26.75 -1.38
CA LYS A 95 -15.87 25.62 -1.02
C LYS A 95 -17.29 25.78 -1.57
N LYS A 96 -17.90 26.94 -1.40
CA LYS A 96 -19.26 27.27 -1.90
C LYS A 96 -19.38 27.12 -3.41
N SER A 97 -18.32 27.41 -4.16
CA SER A 97 -18.26 27.18 -5.61
C SER A 97 -18.21 25.70 -6.04
N GLY A 98 -18.23 24.75 -5.09
CA GLY A 98 -17.97 23.33 -5.37
C GLY A 98 -16.52 23.06 -5.75
N PHE A 99 -15.59 23.83 -5.20
CA PHE A 99 -14.16 23.82 -5.55
C PHE A 99 -13.86 24.14 -7.03
N LYS A 100 -14.66 25.02 -7.65
CA LYS A 100 -14.47 25.50 -9.04
C LYS A 100 -13.68 26.81 -9.10
N LYS A 101 -13.88 27.71 -8.15
CA LYS A 101 -13.19 29.01 -8.06
C LYS A 101 -12.09 28.96 -6.98
N TYR A 102 -10.87 28.62 -7.37
CA TYR A 102 -9.72 28.62 -6.45
C TYR A 102 -9.32 30.07 -6.11
N PRO A 103 -8.91 30.40 -4.88
CA PRO A 103 -8.48 31.75 -4.54
C PRO A 103 -7.17 32.10 -5.26
N LEU A 104 -7.15 33.27 -5.92
CA LEU A 104 -6.05 33.71 -6.80
C LEU A 104 -5.63 35.16 -6.48
N ASN A 105 -5.83 35.62 -5.24
CA ASN A 105 -5.38 36.96 -4.88
C ASN A 105 -3.84 37.10 -5.05
N PRO A 106 -3.32 38.29 -5.39
CA PRO A 106 -1.92 38.45 -5.73
C PRO A 106 -0.95 38.05 -4.60
N GLU A 107 -1.27 38.37 -3.35
CA GLU A 107 -0.43 38.04 -2.18
C GLU A 107 -0.34 36.54 -1.94
N PHE A 108 -1.46 35.81 -2.09
CA PHE A 108 -1.49 34.36 -1.99
C PHE A 108 -0.73 33.71 -3.15
N LEU A 109 -0.84 34.23 -4.37
CA LEU A 109 -0.05 33.77 -5.49
C LEU A 109 1.45 34.01 -5.28
N LYS A 110 1.84 35.18 -4.77
CA LYS A 110 3.22 35.51 -4.41
C LYS A 110 3.73 34.56 -3.34
N TRP A 111 2.94 34.36 -2.28
CA TRP A 111 3.22 33.38 -1.24
C TRP A 111 3.45 32.01 -1.87
N LEU A 112 2.55 31.52 -2.76
CA LEU A 112 2.63 30.26 -3.52
C LEU A 112 3.85 30.09 -4.45
N ARG A 113 4.51 31.16 -4.86
CA ARG A 113 5.69 31.05 -5.73
C ARG A 113 6.90 30.54 -4.96
N THR A 114 7.90 30.12 -5.71
CA THR A 114 9.22 29.78 -5.19
C THR A 114 10.25 30.65 -5.88
N ASP A 115 11.26 31.07 -5.13
CA ASP A 115 12.43 31.82 -5.61
C ASP A 115 13.65 31.13 -5.00
N GLU A 116 14.49 30.53 -5.85
CA GLU A 116 15.62 29.74 -5.40
C GLU A 116 16.77 30.63 -4.90
N ASP A 117 16.99 31.79 -5.55
CA ASP A 117 18.05 32.74 -5.20
C ASP A 117 17.76 33.38 -3.83
N GLN A 118 16.48 33.60 -3.52
CA GLN A 118 16.05 34.16 -2.24
C GLN A 118 15.70 33.09 -1.18
N ASN A 119 15.91 31.80 -1.47
CA ASN A 119 15.51 30.69 -0.59
C ASN A 119 14.01 30.69 -0.22
N ILE A 120 13.15 31.24 -1.07
CA ILE A 120 11.70 31.21 -0.90
C ILE A 120 11.20 29.87 -1.45
N ASN A 121 11.17 28.84 -0.62
CA ASN A 121 10.56 27.57 -0.99
C ASN A 121 10.09 26.80 0.26
N PRO A 122 9.10 25.89 0.11
CA PRO A 122 8.54 25.20 1.26
C PRO A 122 9.50 24.21 1.94
N TYR A 123 10.59 23.78 1.29
CA TYR A 123 11.57 22.89 1.93
C TYR A 123 12.46 23.68 2.90
N VAL A 124 12.94 24.87 2.50
CA VAL A 124 13.62 25.82 3.39
C VAL A 124 12.75 26.13 4.61
N PHE A 125 11.47 26.44 4.41
CA PHE A 125 10.59 26.79 5.53
C PHE A 125 10.36 25.62 6.47
N ARG A 126 10.28 24.38 5.97
CA ARG A 126 10.20 23.17 6.81
C ARG A 126 11.47 22.93 7.62
N ASP A 127 12.65 23.09 7.00
CA ASP A 127 13.95 22.97 7.68
C ASP A 127 14.08 24.03 8.79
N ARG A 128 13.86 25.30 8.46
CA ARG A 128 13.94 26.40 9.42
C ARG A 128 12.94 26.23 10.56
N ALA A 129 11.69 25.87 10.27
CA ALA A 129 10.68 25.60 11.30
C ALA A 129 11.10 24.50 12.30
N SER A 130 11.89 23.52 11.85
CA SER A 130 12.37 22.44 12.74
C SER A 130 13.47 22.87 13.70
N LYS A 131 14.15 23.99 13.42
CA LYS A 131 15.35 24.44 14.14
C LYS A 131 15.13 25.74 14.91
N GLN A 132 14.21 26.58 14.45
CA GLN A 132 13.99 27.92 15.00
C GLN A 132 12.55 28.41 14.77
N LYS A 133 12.18 29.45 15.52
CA LYS A 133 10.95 30.19 15.29
C LYS A 133 11.03 30.96 13.97
N ILE A 134 9.99 30.87 13.16
CA ILE A 134 9.86 31.55 11.85
C ILE A 134 8.56 32.37 11.81
N SER A 135 8.37 33.16 10.76
CA SER A 135 7.13 33.92 10.59
C SER A 135 5.91 33.01 10.39
N LEU A 136 4.72 33.51 10.75
CA LEU A 136 3.47 32.76 10.57
C LEU A 136 3.21 32.37 9.12
N PHE A 137 3.57 33.22 8.16
CA PHE A 137 3.41 32.93 6.74
C PHE A 137 4.38 31.86 6.23
N GLU A 138 5.63 31.84 6.71
CA GLU A 138 6.57 30.76 6.37
C GLU A 138 6.10 29.43 6.99
N LEU A 139 5.65 29.45 8.25
CA LEU A 139 5.13 28.27 8.94
C LEU A 139 3.88 27.72 8.27
N GLY A 140 2.92 28.58 7.94
CA GLY A 140 1.73 28.17 7.20
C GLY A 140 2.07 27.59 5.83
N ARG A 141 3.15 28.08 5.19
CA ARG A 141 3.60 27.51 3.92
C ARG A 141 4.20 26.12 4.12
N ALA A 142 5.01 25.92 5.15
CA ALA A 142 5.51 24.60 5.51
C ALA A 142 4.34 23.60 5.71
N PHE A 143 3.33 23.97 6.49
CA PHE A 143 2.15 23.13 6.72
C PHE A 143 1.32 22.87 5.46
N TYR A 144 1.06 23.90 4.65
CA TYR A 144 0.30 23.72 3.42
C TYR A 144 1.01 22.77 2.45
N HIS A 145 2.34 22.85 2.38
CA HIS A 145 3.13 21.92 1.57
C HIS A 145 3.07 20.47 2.10
N ILE A 146 3.15 20.27 3.42
CA ILE A 146 2.99 18.94 4.04
C ILE A 146 1.59 18.37 3.75
N ALA A 147 0.53 19.16 3.88
CA ALA A 147 -0.84 18.71 3.60
C ALA A 147 -1.03 18.26 2.12
N GLN A 148 -0.30 18.88 1.20
CA GLN A 148 -0.27 18.50 -0.21
C GLN A 148 0.55 17.22 -0.46
N ARG A 149 1.59 16.98 0.34
CA ARG A 149 2.59 15.92 0.17
C ARG A 149 2.81 15.11 1.45
N ARG A 150 1.71 14.61 2.01
CA ARG A 150 1.65 13.95 3.33
C ARG A 150 2.14 12.48 3.38
N GLY A 151 3.00 12.07 2.44
CA GLY A 151 3.49 10.70 2.37
C GLY A 151 2.45 9.60 2.09
N PHE A 152 2.96 8.39 1.93
CA PHE A 152 2.24 7.14 1.82
C PHE A 152 1.88 6.63 3.23
N LEU A 153 0.67 6.10 3.36
CA LEU A 153 0.23 5.37 4.55
C LEU A 153 -0.26 4.03 4.04
N SER A 154 0.34 2.94 4.51
CA SER A 154 -0.06 1.60 4.09
C SER A 154 -1.47 1.31 4.58
N ASN A 155 -2.30 0.78 3.70
CA ASN A 155 -3.57 0.16 4.05
C ASN A 155 -3.39 -1.33 3.79
N ARG A 156 -3.41 -2.17 4.83
CA ARG A 156 -3.04 -3.61 4.85
C ARG A 156 -3.95 -4.55 4.01
N LEU A 157 -4.25 -4.22 2.76
CA LEU A 157 -5.18 -4.97 1.90
C LEU A 157 -4.61 -5.24 0.50
N ASP A 158 -3.28 -5.27 0.34
CA ASP A 158 -2.66 -5.68 -0.92
C ASP A 158 -2.41 -7.19 -0.92
N GLN A 159 -2.98 -7.89 -1.90
CA GLN A 159 -2.81 -9.35 -2.11
C GLN A 159 -1.70 -9.65 -3.13
N SER A 160 -1.00 -8.63 -3.65
CA SER A 160 0.23 -8.86 -4.41
C SER A 160 1.29 -9.55 -3.56
N GLY A 161 2.28 -10.22 -4.19
CA GLY A 161 3.38 -10.84 -3.44
C GLY A 161 4.08 -9.86 -2.49
N ASP A 162 4.32 -8.63 -2.94
CA ASP A 162 4.85 -7.54 -2.10
C ASP A 162 3.92 -7.25 -0.91
N GLY A 163 2.60 -7.20 -1.13
CA GLY A 163 1.60 -6.94 -0.11
C GLY A 163 1.47 -8.05 0.94
N VAL A 164 1.61 -9.31 0.50
CA VAL A 164 1.60 -10.47 1.39
C VAL A 164 2.84 -10.45 2.30
N LEU A 165 4.03 -10.23 1.73
CA LEU A 165 5.25 -10.06 2.54
C LEU A 165 5.14 -8.88 3.50
N GLU A 166 4.53 -7.78 3.04
CA GLU A 166 4.29 -6.59 3.87
C GLU A 166 3.46 -6.88 5.12
N LYS A 167 2.50 -7.80 5.02
CA LYS A 167 1.64 -8.22 6.13
C LYS A 167 2.37 -9.18 7.06
N HIS A 168 2.98 -10.22 6.51
CA HIS A 168 3.44 -11.38 7.27
C HIS A 168 4.85 -11.20 7.87
N CYS A 169 5.77 -10.50 7.21
CA CYS A 169 7.14 -10.32 7.74
C CYS A 169 7.17 -9.63 9.12
N PRO A 170 6.41 -8.55 9.40
CA PRO A 170 6.37 -7.95 10.73
C PRO A 170 5.79 -8.87 11.81
N GLU A 171 4.77 -9.67 11.49
CA GLU A 171 4.17 -10.64 12.40
C GLU A 171 5.19 -11.74 12.77
N ILE A 172 5.94 -12.23 11.78
CA ILE A 172 7.02 -13.20 12.00
C ILE A 172 8.16 -12.59 12.83
N ILE A 173 8.51 -11.31 12.60
CA ILE A 173 9.53 -10.62 13.42
C ILE A 173 9.07 -10.57 14.88
N SER A 174 7.84 -10.13 15.15
CA SER A 174 7.28 -10.09 16.51
C SER A 174 7.30 -11.47 17.18
N LEU A 175 6.88 -12.51 16.46
CA LEU A 175 6.93 -13.89 16.94
C LEU A 175 8.36 -14.31 17.35
N ILE A 176 9.35 -13.97 16.53
CA ILE A 176 10.76 -14.32 16.78
C ILE A 176 11.36 -13.49 17.92
N GLU A 177 10.93 -12.23 18.05
CA GLU A 177 11.31 -11.35 19.15
C GLU A 177 10.88 -11.94 20.51
N ASP A 178 9.74 -12.63 20.56
CA ASP A 178 9.21 -13.28 21.77
C ASP A 178 9.84 -14.65 22.08
N CYS A 179 10.52 -15.28 21.11
CA CYS A 179 11.21 -16.56 21.33
C CYS A 179 12.52 -16.40 22.12
N ASN A 180 12.85 -17.41 22.92
CA ASN A 180 14.05 -17.50 23.77
C ASN A 180 15.02 -18.62 23.36
N SER A 181 14.62 -19.47 22.42
CA SER A 181 15.46 -20.57 21.94
C SER A 181 15.23 -20.86 20.44
N ASN A 182 16.20 -21.51 19.80
CA ASN A 182 16.05 -21.96 18.42
C ASN A 182 14.87 -22.94 18.26
N THR A 183 14.62 -23.76 19.28
CA THR A 183 13.48 -24.69 19.29
C THR A 183 12.15 -23.94 19.27
N GLU A 184 12.01 -22.89 20.09
CA GLU A 184 10.82 -22.04 20.07
C GLU A 184 10.62 -21.36 18.71
N ILE A 185 11.69 -20.83 18.09
CA ILE A 185 11.61 -20.24 16.75
C ILE A 185 11.12 -21.29 15.73
N ILE A 186 11.68 -22.50 15.75
CA ILE A 186 11.30 -23.56 14.81
C ILE A 186 9.83 -23.94 14.97
N VAL A 187 9.34 -24.09 16.21
CA VAL A 187 7.94 -24.42 16.49
C VAL A 187 7.03 -23.28 16.08
N GLY A 188 7.31 -22.05 16.54
CA GLY A 188 6.49 -20.88 16.22
C GLY A 188 6.40 -20.64 14.71
N LEU A 189 7.50 -20.78 13.96
CA LEU A 189 7.46 -20.66 12.50
C LEU A 189 6.66 -21.79 11.84
N LYS A 190 6.68 -23.02 12.36
CA LYS A 190 5.84 -24.09 11.82
C LYS A 190 4.37 -23.78 12.02
N ASP A 191 3.98 -23.42 13.25
CA ASP A 191 2.60 -23.13 13.59
C ASP A 191 2.06 -21.95 12.76
N TYR A 192 2.83 -20.86 12.67
CA TYR A 192 2.47 -19.69 11.87
C TYR A 192 2.25 -20.04 10.38
N PHE A 193 3.17 -20.83 9.79
CA PHE A 193 3.08 -21.19 8.37
C PHE A 193 2.04 -22.30 8.09
N TYR A 194 1.62 -23.05 9.11
CA TYR A 194 0.49 -23.96 9.04
C TYR A 194 -0.84 -23.20 9.06
N ASP A 195 -0.99 -22.25 9.99
CA ASP A 195 -2.20 -21.42 10.13
C ASP A 195 -2.48 -20.54 8.92
N THR A 196 -1.43 -20.15 8.19
CA THR A 196 -1.54 -19.42 6.92
C THR A 196 -1.94 -20.30 5.73
N GLY A 197 -2.00 -21.63 5.91
CA GLY A 197 -2.33 -22.58 4.85
C GLY A 197 -1.20 -22.87 3.87
N ILE A 198 0.05 -22.54 4.22
CA ILE A 198 1.21 -22.75 3.34
C ILE A 198 1.78 -24.15 3.54
N LEU A 199 1.82 -24.62 4.78
CA LEU A 199 2.30 -25.94 5.14
C LEU A 199 1.15 -26.95 5.16
N ASP A 200 1.47 -28.18 4.74
CA ASP A 200 0.58 -29.33 4.82
C ASP A 200 1.39 -30.56 5.22
N GLU A 201 1.16 -31.06 6.43
CA GLU A 201 1.87 -32.23 6.99
C GLU A 201 1.53 -33.53 6.26
N THR A 202 0.41 -33.58 5.53
CA THR A 202 0.00 -34.75 4.74
C THR A 202 0.67 -34.77 3.36
N SER A 203 1.28 -33.66 2.95
CA SER A 203 1.97 -33.53 1.68
C SER A 203 3.42 -34.04 1.75
N LYS A 204 3.89 -34.68 0.68
CA LYS A 204 5.24 -35.26 0.60
C LYS A 204 6.36 -34.22 0.77
N ASP A 205 6.11 -32.99 0.32
CA ASP A 205 7.09 -31.91 0.33
C ASP A 205 6.88 -30.93 1.51
N GLY A 206 5.84 -31.17 2.33
CA GLY A 206 5.47 -30.33 3.47
C GLY A 206 4.76 -29.02 3.12
N PHE A 207 4.29 -28.84 1.88
CA PHE A 207 3.61 -27.63 1.39
C PHE A 207 2.33 -27.98 0.64
N VAL A 208 1.36 -27.07 0.69
CA VAL A 208 0.16 -27.13 -0.17
C VAL A 208 0.56 -27.03 -1.66
N LYS A 209 -0.15 -27.75 -2.53
CA LYS A 209 0.20 -27.89 -3.97
C LYS A 209 -0.14 -26.65 -4.79
N ASP A 210 -1.31 -26.06 -4.55
CA ASP A 210 -1.90 -25.00 -5.38
C ASP A 210 -1.77 -23.63 -4.70
N LEU A 211 -0.52 -23.19 -4.49
CA LEU A 211 -0.21 -21.88 -3.91
C LEU A 211 -0.39 -20.76 -4.94
N ASP A 212 -0.98 -19.66 -4.51
CA ASP A 212 -1.04 -18.43 -5.32
C ASP A 212 0.34 -17.73 -5.41
N GLU A 213 0.42 -16.60 -6.12
CA GLU A 213 1.69 -15.87 -6.27
C GLU A 213 2.24 -15.34 -4.94
N GLY A 214 1.38 -14.89 -4.02
CA GLY A 214 1.81 -14.36 -2.73
C GLY A 214 2.25 -15.48 -1.78
N ASP A 215 1.53 -16.58 -1.76
CA ASP A 215 1.86 -17.78 -1.01
C ASP A 215 3.19 -18.39 -1.45
N LYS A 216 3.50 -18.34 -2.75
CA LYS A 216 4.81 -18.74 -3.27
C LYS A 216 5.95 -17.89 -2.71
N GLU A 217 5.75 -16.59 -2.52
CA GLU A 217 6.75 -15.72 -1.89
C GLU A 217 6.92 -16.06 -0.41
N LEU A 218 5.84 -16.30 0.33
CA LEU A 218 5.93 -16.74 1.73
C LEU A 218 6.63 -18.09 1.87
N LYS A 219 6.36 -19.04 0.97
CA LYS A 219 7.11 -20.31 0.91
C LYS A 219 8.61 -20.10 0.73
N LYS A 220 9.03 -19.14 -0.11
CA LYS A 220 10.46 -18.79 -0.27
C LYS A 220 11.04 -18.20 1.02
N ILE A 221 10.30 -17.32 1.70
CA ILE A 221 10.71 -16.79 3.01
C ILE A 221 10.92 -17.93 4.00
N TYR A 222 9.93 -18.79 4.20
CA TYR A 222 10.00 -19.91 5.13
C TYR A 222 11.23 -20.80 4.90
N ASN A 223 11.47 -21.16 3.64
CA ASN A 223 12.65 -21.96 3.27
C ASN A 223 13.96 -21.22 3.61
N SER A 224 14.04 -19.92 3.36
CA SER A 224 15.22 -19.13 3.73
C SER A 224 15.43 -19.06 5.25
N LEU A 225 14.36 -18.98 6.04
CA LEU A 225 14.45 -18.99 7.51
C LEU A 225 14.92 -20.35 8.03
N LYS A 226 14.40 -21.45 7.46
CA LYS A 226 14.89 -22.81 7.76
C LYS A 226 16.38 -22.97 7.51
N ILE A 227 16.89 -22.42 6.41
CA ILE A 227 18.32 -22.47 6.08
C ILE A 227 19.14 -21.69 7.12
N ILE A 228 18.69 -20.50 7.53
CA ILE A 228 19.36 -19.70 8.56
C ILE A 228 19.40 -20.44 9.91
N LEU A 229 18.29 -21.07 10.30
CA LEU A 229 18.21 -21.85 11.54
C LEU A 229 19.14 -23.07 11.51
N LYS A 230 19.19 -23.79 10.38
CA LYS A 230 20.11 -24.92 10.20
C LYS A 230 21.58 -24.49 10.25
N LYS A 231 21.91 -23.32 9.68
CA LYS A 231 23.27 -22.76 9.73
C LYS A 231 23.68 -22.36 11.16
N ASN A 232 22.73 -21.98 12.00
CA ASN A 232 22.95 -21.44 13.34
C ASN A 232 22.39 -22.35 14.46
N GLU A 233 22.41 -23.68 14.27
CA GLU A 233 21.76 -24.67 15.17
C GLU A 233 22.01 -24.43 16.67
N ASN A 234 23.22 -24.01 17.05
CA ASN A 234 23.61 -23.77 18.45
C ASN A 234 23.87 -22.28 18.77
N LYS A 235 23.51 -21.36 17.88
CA LYS A 235 23.79 -19.92 18.03
C LYS A 235 22.49 -19.11 17.97
N PHE A 236 21.72 -19.15 19.05
CA PHE A 236 20.41 -18.52 19.13
C PHE A 236 20.42 -17.03 18.78
N VAL A 237 21.31 -16.24 19.40
CA VAL A 237 21.39 -14.79 19.17
C VAL A 237 21.69 -14.49 17.69
N ALA A 238 22.69 -15.17 17.12
CA ALA A 238 23.06 -15.00 15.72
C ALA A 238 21.94 -15.44 14.75
N ALA A 239 21.22 -16.53 15.07
CA ALA A 239 20.07 -16.97 14.29
C ALA A 239 18.97 -15.91 14.28
N LYS A 240 18.63 -15.37 15.46
CA LYS A 240 17.61 -14.33 15.64
C LYS A 240 17.95 -13.06 14.84
N GLU A 241 19.18 -12.58 14.96
CA GLU A 241 19.67 -11.42 14.19
C GLU A 241 19.63 -11.66 12.68
N GLU A 242 20.14 -12.81 12.22
CA GLU A 242 20.19 -13.15 10.79
C GLU A 242 18.78 -13.29 10.18
N ILE A 243 17.81 -13.82 10.95
CA ILE A 243 16.41 -13.87 10.52
C ILE A 243 15.80 -12.46 10.44
N ILE A 244 15.97 -11.62 11.47
CA ILE A 244 15.44 -10.25 11.46
C ILE A 244 16.00 -9.46 10.28
N VAL A 245 17.29 -9.62 9.97
CA VAL A 245 17.93 -9.02 8.78
C VAL A 245 17.30 -9.56 7.49
N ARG A 246 17.08 -10.88 7.40
CA ARG A 246 16.44 -11.51 6.24
C ARG A 246 15.03 -11.00 5.99
N LEU A 247 14.21 -10.85 7.03
CA LEU A 247 12.82 -10.40 6.94
C LEU A 247 12.70 -8.90 6.62
N ASN A 248 13.75 -8.13 6.93
CA ASN A 248 13.83 -6.70 6.63
C ASN A 248 14.58 -6.38 5.32
N LYS A 249 14.84 -7.37 4.46
CA LYS A 249 15.50 -7.13 3.18
C LYS A 249 14.68 -6.21 2.29
N LYS A 250 15.35 -5.22 1.69
CA LYS A 250 14.72 -4.18 0.86
C LYS A 250 13.97 -4.75 -0.35
N GLU A 251 14.49 -5.82 -0.93
CA GLU A 251 13.92 -6.49 -2.10
C GLU A 251 12.51 -7.04 -1.82
N ASP A 252 12.23 -7.42 -0.57
CA ASP A 252 10.96 -8.00 -0.13
C ASP A 252 9.94 -6.97 0.37
N LEU A 253 10.35 -5.70 0.53
CA LEU A 253 9.49 -4.62 1.04
C LEU A 253 8.64 -3.97 -0.07
N GLY A 254 8.77 -4.43 -1.31
CA GLY A 254 8.15 -3.83 -2.48
C GLY A 254 8.68 -2.42 -2.80
N LYS A 255 8.31 -1.91 -3.98
CA LYS A 255 8.90 -0.67 -4.52
C LYS A 255 8.69 0.57 -3.65
N VAL A 256 7.55 0.70 -2.99
CA VAL A 256 7.20 1.89 -2.19
C VAL A 256 7.98 1.91 -0.88
N LYS A 257 7.84 0.86 -0.04
CA LYS A 257 8.54 0.81 1.24
C LYS A 257 10.05 0.68 1.06
N GLY A 258 10.53 -0.01 0.03
CA GLY A 258 11.95 -0.04 -0.29
C GLY A 258 12.55 1.36 -0.46
N LYS A 259 11.83 2.27 -1.16
CA LYS A 259 12.26 3.67 -1.29
C LYS A 259 12.06 4.49 -0.01
N ILE A 260 11.01 4.21 0.78
CA ILE A 260 10.83 4.86 2.09
C ILE A 260 12.01 4.51 2.99
N LYS A 261 12.41 3.23 3.03
CA LYS A 261 13.58 2.74 3.76
C LYS A 261 14.88 3.39 3.30
N ASP A 262 15.06 3.58 1.99
CA ASP A 262 16.22 4.33 1.46
C ASP A 262 16.28 5.76 2.00
N ILE A 263 15.13 6.44 2.06
CA ILE A 263 15.05 7.79 2.62
C ILE A 263 15.32 7.78 4.12
N SER A 264 14.73 6.84 4.87
CA SER A 264 14.98 6.69 6.31
C SER A 264 16.47 6.49 6.59
N GLN A 265 17.14 5.62 5.82
CA GLN A 265 18.57 5.39 5.95
C GLN A 265 19.38 6.65 5.59
N ALA A 266 19.06 7.31 4.48
CA ALA A 266 19.74 8.54 4.08
C ALA A 266 19.54 9.69 5.08
N MET A 267 18.41 9.72 5.79
CA MET A 267 18.17 10.66 6.89
C MET A 267 19.08 10.36 8.07
N ILE A 268 19.21 9.09 8.47
CA ILE A 268 20.12 8.64 9.54
C ILE A 268 21.57 8.95 9.17
N ASP A 269 22.02 8.55 7.98
CA ASP A 269 23.40 8.74 7.51
C ASP A 269 23.79 10.22 7.43
N GLY A 270 22.83 11.07 7.04
CA GLY A 270 23.00 12.52 6.96
C GLY A 270 22.73 13.27 8.27
N ASN A 271 22.41 12.57 9.36
CA ASN A 271 22.02 13.14 10.65
C ASN A 271 20.89 14.19 10.53
N PHE A 272 19.84 13.86 9.77
CA PHE A 272 18.66 14.70 9.59
C PHE A 272 17.51 14.23 10.50
N GLU A 273 17.01 15.11 11.35
CA GLU A 273 15.93 14.81 12.30
C GLU A 273 14.54 14.81 11.65
N THR A 274 14.37 15.57 10.57
CA THR A 274 13.09 15.66 9.86
C THR A 274 13.25 15.55 8.37
N LEU A 275 12.20 15.09 7.69
CA LEU A 275 12.12 15.07 6.24
C LEU A 275 12.26 16.48 5.62
N GLY A 276 11.92 17.53 6.38
CA GLY A 276 12.16 18.92 5.99
C GLY A 276 13.65 19.21 5.80
N GLN A 277 14.47 18.81 6.78
CA GLN A 277 15.92 19.02 6.76
C GLN A 277 16.57 18.22 5.61
N TYR A 278 16.21 16.94 5.48
CA TYR A 278 16.73 16.09 4.41
C TYR A 278 16.35 16.60 3.01
N PHE A 279 15.09 16.95 2.78
CA PHE A 279 14.69 17.45 1.47
C PHE A 279 15.23 18.84 1.16
N PHE A 280 15.49 19.67 2.15
CA PHE A 280 16.21 20.92 1.92
C PHE A 280 17.67 20.65 1.50
N SER A 281 18.35 19.68 2.10
CA SER A 281 19.74 19.34 1.73
C SER A 281 19.90 18.83 0.29
N LEU A 282 18.82 18.25 -0.26
CA LEU A 282 18.68 17.81 -1.64
C LEU A 282 18.15 18.88 -2.60
N TYR A 283 17.60 19.97 -2.07
CA TYR A 283 17.02 21.06 -2.87
C TYR A 283 18.11 21.65 -3.77
N ASN A 284 17.78 21.91 -5.03
CA ASN A 284 18.68 22.29 -6.14
C ASN A 284 19.68 21.22 -6.62
N LYS A 285 19.89 20.13 -5.88
CA LYS A 285 20.76 19.02 -6.30
C LYS A 285 20.01 17.91 -7.04
N SER A 286 18.72 17.71 -6.72
CA SER A 286 17.93 16.63 -7.31
C SER A 286 16.42 16.91 -7.29
N LYS A 287 15.66 16.14 -8.09
CA LYS A 287 14.19 16.21 -8.11
C LYS A 287 13.59 15.49 -6.91
N ILE A 288 13.13 16.26 -5.92
CA ILE A 288 12.49 15.72 -4.70
C ILE A 288 11.09 15.15 -4.95
N ARG A 289 10.37 15.59 -5.99
CA ARG A 289 8.92 15.31 -6.16
C ARG A 289 8.56 13.85 -6.42
N ASN A 290 9.53 13.00 -6.75
CA ASN A 290 9.30 11.61 -7.14
C ASN A 290 9.70 10.60 -6.05
N GLN A 291 9.99 11.08 -4.85
CA GLN A 291 10.36 10.27 -3.69
C GLN A 291 9.12 9.74 -2.96
N TYR A 292 9.15 8.46 -2.55
CA TYR A 292 8.13 7.89 -1.68
C TYR A 292 8.54 8.13 -0.24
N THR A 293 7.69 8.82 0.53
CA THR A 293 7.92 9.09 1.95
C THR A 293 6.85 8.41 2.78
N SER A 294 7.19 8.04 4.02
CA SER A 294 6.20 7.61 4.99
C SER A 294 5.34 8.81 5.41
N ARG A 295 4.14 8.54 5.92
CA ARG A 295 3.30 9.56 6.57
C ARG A 295 3.60 9.70 8.05
N GLU A 296 4.09 8.64 8.68
CA GLU A 296 4.24 8.56 10.14
C GLU A 296 5.71 8.48 10.56
N GLU A 297 6.56 7.80 9.77
CA GLU A 297 7.99 7.64 10.09
C GLU A 297 8.84 8.89 9.76
N HIS A 298 8.32 9.82 8.95
CA HIS A 298 9.05 10.95 8.35
C HIS A 298 8.37 12.30 8.59
#